data_AF-E4XFB8-F1
#
_entry.id   AF-E4XFB8-F1
#
_cell.length_a   1.000
_cell.length_b   1.000
_cell.length_c   1.000
_cell.angle_alpha   90.00
_cell.angle_beta   90.00
_cell.angle_gamma   90.00
#
_symmetry.space_group_name_H-M   'P 1'
#
loop_
_entity.id
_entity.type
_entity.pdbx_description
1 polymer ?
#
loop_
_entity_poly.entity_id
_entity_poly.type
_entity_poly.pdbx_seq_one_letter_code
_entity_poly.pdbx_strand_id
1 'polypeptide(L)'
;MVVTGSSLQGILSKMGRQIDLLYPKRPKKQVYEDLFVAASRSGVRVLDEQPSYEDYSQIVDAIFGFSFDPSGGIRAPFDDIINDSLMGTPILSVDSPSGWDVNRGPISENSINPQVNISLSVPKPSIKHFNGRNFLGGRFIPQSIIEEFNLCLPQYPNEEFILEFSLDDVIFE
;
A
#
# COMPACT_ATOMS: atom_id res chain seq x y z
N MET A 1 6.76 -4.41 -6.62
CA MET A 1 6.76 -3.10 -5.95
C MET A 1 6.65 -3.37 -4.46
N VAL A 2 7.80 -3.75 -3.87
CA VAL A 2 8.05 -3.68 -2.43
C VAL A 2 8.39 -2.21 -2.16
N VAL A 3 7.38 -1.35 -2.08
CA VAL A 3 7.54 0.11 -2.14
C VAL A 3 6.84 0.72 -0.97
N THR A 4 7.66 1.09 -0.01
CA THR A 4 7.44 2.31 0.75
C THR A 4 7.21 3.39 -0.31
N GLY A 5 6.01 3.98 -0.39
CA GLY A 5 5.67 5.02 -1.38
C GLY A 5 6.84 6.00 -1.55
N SER A 6 7.03 6.59 -2.73
CA SER A 6 8.20 7.44 -2.99
C SER A 6 8.45 8.54 -1.93
N SER A 7 7.40 8.97 -1.21
CA SER A 7 7.46 9.84 -0.04
C SER A 7 8.01 9.19 1.25
N LEU A 8 7.79 7.89 1.46
CA LEU A 8 8.21 7.09 2.61
C LEU A 8 9.68 6.66 2.55
N GLN A 9 10.27 6.56 1.34
CA GLN A 9 11.63 6.08 1.13
C GLN A 9 12.68 6.94 1.81
N GLY A 10 12.57 8.27 1.63
CA GLY A 10 13.46 9.22 2.28
C GLY A 10 13.33 9.21 3.81
N ILE A 11 12.16 8.84 4.35
CA ILE A 11 11.93 8.74 5.80
C ILE A 11 12.60 7.48 6.35
N LEU A 12 12.37 6.33 5.73
CA LEU A 12 12.86 5.05 6.23
C LEU A 12 14.39 4.92 6.09
N SER A 13 14.97 5.50 5.04
CA SER A 13 16.42 5.62 4.90
C SER A 13 17.02 6.46 6.04
N LYS A 14 16.38 7.59 6.39
CA LYS A 14 16.77 8.41 7.56
C LYS A 14 16.62 7.67 8.89
N MET A 15 15.73 6.68 8.97
CA MET A 15 15.58 5.81 10.14
C MET A 15 16.61 4.67 10.20
N GLY A 16 17.60 4.66 9.30
CA GLY A 16 18.69 3.68 9.28
C GLY A 16 18.29 2.30 8.76
N ARG A 17 17.14 2.18 8.09
CA ARG A 17 16.72 0.93 7.45
C ARG A 17 17.30 0.84 6.04
N GLN A 18 17.86 -0.32 5.69
CA GLN A 18 18.15 -0.64 4.30
C GLN A 18 16.84 -0.88 3.55
N ILE A 19 16.72 -0.29 2.36
CA ILE A 19 15.52 -0.39 1.53
C ILE A 19 15.95 -0.84 0.14
N ASP A 20 15.37 -1.95 -0.29
CA ASP A 20 15.51 -2.45 -1.65
C ASP A 20 14.18 -2.24 -2.39
N LEU A 21 14.25 -1.71 -3.62
CA LEU A 21 13.11 -1.28 -4.44
C LEU A 21 13.00 -2.13 -5.70
N LEU A 22 12.00 -3.03 -5.74
CA LEU A 22 11.62 -3.76 -6.95
C LEU A 22 10.56 -2.97 -7.74
N TYR A 23 10.94 -2.36 -8.86
CA TYR A 23 10.05 -1.55 -9.70
C TYR A 23 9.98 -2.04 -11.17
N PRO A 24 9.21 -3.11 -11.43
CA PRO A 24 9.31 -3.89 -12.66
C PRO A 24 8.67 -3.23 -13.89
N LYS A 25 7.69 -2.34 -13.69
CA LYS A 25 7.07 -1.55 -14.76
C LYS A 25 7.10 -0.07 -14.40
N ARG A 26 7.83 0.72 -15.20
CA ARG A 26 8.04 2.16 -14.99
C ARG A 26 7.22 2.95 -16.01
N PRO A 27 6.16 3.67 -15.61
CA PRO A 27 5.43 4.53 -16.52
C PRO A 27 6.30 5.71 -16.95
N LYS A 28 6.20 6.11 -18.22
CA LYS A 28 7.02 7.19 -18.83
C LYS A 28 6.53 8.60 -18.53
N LYS A 29 5.82 8.82 -17.42
CA LYS A 29 5.39 10.17 -17.04
C LYS A 29 6.47 10.78 -16.15
N GLN A 30 6.82 12.04 -16.40
CA GLN A 30 7.88 12.76 -15.71
C GLN A 30 7.78 12.64 -14.18
N VAL A 31 6.57 12.75 -13.62
CA VAL A 31 6.34 12.60 -12.18
C VAL A 31 6.89 11.28 -11.61
N TYR A 32 6.75 10.16 -12.32
CA TYR A 32 7.28 8.87 -11.85
C TYR A 32 8.80 8.76 -12.04
N GLU A 33 9.33 9.39 -13.09
CA GLU A 33 10.77 9.46 -13.33
C GLU A 33 11.46 10.30 -12.25
N ASP A 34 10.90 11.46 -11.90
CA ASP A 34 11.39 12.35 -10.85
C ASP A 34 11.38 11.64 -9.49
N LEU A 35 10.29 10.93 -9.18
CA LEU A 35 10.18 10.13 -7.96
C LEU A 35 11.21 9.01 -7.92
N PHE A 36 11.44 8.33 -9.05
CA PHE A 36 12.46 7.28 -9.15
C PHE A 36 13.88 7.83 -8.98
N VAL A 37 14.17 9.00 -9.54
CA VAL A 37 15.46 9.68 -9.37
C VAL A 37 15.66 10.10 -7.90
N ALA A 38 14.63 10.67 -7.28
CA ALA A 38 14.67 11.04 -5.86
C ALA A 38 14.90 9.82 -4.95
N ALA A 39 14.18 8.73 -5.23
CA ALA A 39 14.34 7.43 -4.58
C ALA A 39 15.80 6.93 -4.65
N SER A 40 16.33 6.86 -5.86
CA SER A 40 17.68 6.33 -6.13
C SER A 40 18.77 7.17 -5.47
N ARG A 41 18.53 8.47 -5.27
CA ARG A 41 19.45 9.38 -4.57
C ARG A 41 19.32 9.32 -3.05
N SER A 42 18.33 8.61 -2.50
CA SER A 42 18.07 8.53 -1.06
C SER A 42 18.72 7.32 -0.37
N GLY A 43 19.61 6.60 -1.06
CA GLY A 43 20.27 5.40 -0.54
C GLY A 43 19.45 4.12 -0.68
N VAL A 44 18.36 4.16 -1.45
CA VAL A 44 17.57 2.98 -1.82
C VAL A 44 18.31 2.17 -2.88
N ARG A 45 18.43 0.86 -2.69
CA ARG A 45 18.97 -0.05 -3.69
C ARG A 45 17.86 -0.46 -4.64
N VAL A 46 17.96 -0.08 -5.91
CA VAL A 46 16.99 -0.52 -6.93
C VAL A 46 17.36 -1.93 -7.38
N LEU A 47 16.38 -2.83 -7.37
CA LEU A 47 16.54 -4.20 -7.84
C LEU A 47 16.03 -4.33 -9.27
N ASP A 48 16.79 -5.06 -10.08
CA ASP A 48 16.40 -5.41 -11.45
C ASP A 48 15.56 -6.70 -11.49
N GLU A 49 15.73 -7.57 -10.49
CA GLU A 49 15.06 -8.88 -10.38
C GLU A 49 14.43 -9.05 -9.00
N GLN A 50 13.48 -9.99 -8.91
CA GLN A 50 12.79 -10.34 -7.67
C GLN A 50 13.79 -10.98 -6.68
N PRO A 51 13.91 -10.45 -5.45
CA PRO A 51 14.80 -11.03 -4.45
C PRO A 51 14.11 -12.20 -3.70
N SER A 52 14.87 -12.93 -2.88
CA SER A 52 14.27 -13.81 -1.88
C SER A 52 13.60 -12.97 -0.79
N TYR A 53 12.29 -13.11 -0.60
CA TYR A 53 11.56 -12.30 0.37
C TYR A 53 11.90 -12.66 1.83
N GLU A 54 12.43 -13.85 2.08
CA GLU A 54 12.86 -14.32 3.41
C GLU A 54 14.06 -13.53 3.96
N ASP A 55 14.85 -12.89 3.09
CA ASP A 55 15.98 -12.05 3.49
C ASP A 55 15.54 -10.70 4.10
N TYR A 56 14.24 -10.38 3.99
CA TYR A 56 13.68 -9.12 4.45
C TYR A 56 12.93 -9.32 5.77
N SER A 57 13.07 -8.35 6.68
CA SER A 57 12.25 -8.33 7.90
C SER A 57 10.81 -7.88 7.65
N GLN A 58 10.56 -7.22 6.51
CA GLN A 58 9.25 -6.65 6.16
C GLN A 58 9.16 -6.40 4.65
N ILE A 59 7.98 -6.68 4.09
CA ILE A 59 7.59 -6.33 2.73
C ILE A 59 6.55 -5.20 2.77
N VAL A 60 6.69 -4.22 1.87
CA VAL A 60 5.67 -3.20 1.65
C VAL A 60 4.99 -3.41 0.31
N ASP A 61 3.81 -3.98 0.32
CA ASP A 61 2.98 -4.10 -0.87
C ASP A 61 2.41 -2.72 -1.26
N ALA A 62 2.82 -2.23 -2.43
CA ALA A 62 2.22 -1.07 -3.05
C ALA A 62 2.00 -1.28 -4.55
N ILE A 63 1.84 -2.54 -4.98
CA ILE A 63 1.78 -2.91 -6.41
C ILE A 63 0.53 -2.31 -7.06
N PHE A 64 -0.61 -2.48 -6.42
CA PHE A 64 -1.90 -1.98 -6.85
C PHE A 64 -2.56 -1.17 -5.72
N GLY A 65 -3.34 -0.15 -6.09
CA GLY A 65 -4.15 0.64 -5.15
C GLY A 65 -5.62 0.63 -5.56
N PHE A 66 -6.40 1.59 -5.08
CA PHE A 66 -7.85 1.65 -5.33
C PHE A 66 -8.28 1.66 -6.82
N SER A 67 -7.40 2.03 -7.75
CA SER A 67 -7.74 2.10 -9.18
C SER A 67 -7.56 0.77 -9.92
N PHE A 68 -7.23 -0.31 -9.21
CA PHE A 68 -7.04 -1.63 -9.82
C PHE A 68 -8.40 -2.26 -10.13
N ASP A 69 -8.59 -2.59 -11.42
CA ASP A 69 -9.73 -3.37 -11.89
C ASP A 69 -9.30 -4.84 -12.08
N PRO A 70 -9.84 -5.76 -11.28
CA PRO A 70 -9.47 -7.17 -11.38
C PRO A 70 -10.17 -7.95 -12.50
N SER A 71 -11.09 -7.33 -13.25
CA SER A 71 -11.86 -8.01 -14.30
C SER A 71 -10.99 -8.68 -15.37
N GLY A 72 -9.80 -8.13 -15.63
CA GLY A 72 -8.81 -8.67 -16.56
C GLY A 72 -7.77 -9.59 -15.92
N GLY A 73 -7.89 -9.90 -14.63
CA GLY A 73 -6.88 -10.61 -13.85
C GLY A 73 -5.58 -9.81 -13.63
N ILE A 74 -4.70 -10.37 -12.81
CA ILE A 74 -3.35 -9.83 -12.62
C ILE A 74 -2.46 -10.35 -13.76
N ARG A 75 -1.68 -9.47 -14.38
CA ARG A 75 -0.82 -9.78 -15.54
C ARG A 75 0.66 -9.69 -15.19
N ALA A 76 1.47 -10.46 -15.90
CA ALA A 76 2.92 -10.38 -15.89
C ALA A 76 3.49 -8.94 -15.90
N PRO A 77 4.51 -8.65 -15.07
CA PRO A 77 5.19 -9.58 -14.14
C PRO A 77 4.56 -9.61 -12.72
N PHE A 78 3.36 -9.04 -12.54
CA PHE A 78 2.79 -8.87 -11.19
C PHE A 78 2.09 -10.12 -10.67
N ASP A 79 1.63 -10.99 -11.57
CA ASP A 79 1.10 -12.31 -11.24
C ASP A 79 2.16 -13.13 -10.52
N ASP A 80 3.37 -13.22 -11.07
CA ASP A 80 4.49 -13.93 -10.46
C ASP A 80 4.91 -13.31 -9.12
N ILE A 81 4.98 -11.98 -9.03
CA ILE A 81 5.35 -11.28 -7.79
C ILE A 81 4.35 -11.55 -6.66
N ILE A 82 3.06 -11.66 -6.98
CA ILE A 82 1.97 -11.85 -6.00
C ILE A 82 1.79 -13.34 -5.68
N ASN A 83 1.96 -14.21 -6.68
CA ASN A 83 1.87 -15.67 -6.52
C ASN A 83 3.09 -16.25 -5.81
N ASP A 84 4.27 -15.66 -6.00
CA ASP A 84 5.44 -16.08 -5.25
C ASP A 84 5.17 -15.82 -3.78
N SER A 85 5.31 -16.88 -3.02
CA SER A 85 4.82 -17.00 -1.67
C SER A 85 5.59 -16.00 -0.79
N LEU A 86 5.03 -14.80 -0.64
CA LEU A 86 5.39 -13.83 0.40
C LEU A 86 5.21 -14.42 1.83
N MET A 87 4.85 -15.71 1.92
CA MET A 87 4.63 -16.47 3.14
C MET A 87 5.93 -16.56 3.92
N GLY A 88 5.97 -15.89 5.06
CA GLY A 88 7.11 -15.93 5.99
C GLY A 88 7.53 -14.53 6.40
N THR A 89 7.43 -13.56 5.51
CA THR A 89 7.81 -12.18 5.80
C THR A 89 6.58 -11.31 6.03
N PRO A 90 6.52 -10.52 7.12
CA PRO A 90 5.41 -9.61 7.36
C PRO A 90 5.21 -8.60 6.22
N ILE A 91 3.99 -8.49 5.74
CA ILE A 91 3.58 -7.60 4.64
C ILE A 91 2.74 -6.46 5.21
N LEU A 92 3.04 -5.25 4.75
CA LEU A 92 2.23 -4.06 4.93
C LEU A 92 1.73 -3.61 3.56
N SER A 93 0.42 -3.51 3.37
CA SER A 93 -0.17 -3.00 2.13
C SER A 93 -0.49 -1.52 2.22
N VAL A 94 -0.19 -0.80 1.14
CA VAL A 94 -0.53 0.61 0.97
C VAL A 94 -1.82 0.73 0.20
N ASP A 95 -2.76 1.47 0.76
CA ASP A 95 -4.09 1.78 0.24
C ASP A 95 -5.08 0.60 0.23
N SER A 96 -4.73 -0.48 -0.46
CA SER A 96 -5.48 -1.74 -0.53
C SER A 96 -4.50 -2.89 -0.80
N PRO A 97 -4.70 -4.09 -0.22
CA PRO A 97 -3.84 -5.23 -0.55
C PRO A 97 -3.93 -5.60 -2.03
N SER A 98 -2.79 -5.85 -2.66
CA SER A 98 -2.74 -6.16 -4.09
C SER A 98 -3.42 -7.49 -4.39
N GLY A 99 -4.20 -7.49 -5.47
CA GLY A 99 -5.05 -8.62 -5.84
C GLY A 99 -6.43 -8.62 -5.18
N TRP A 100 -6.75 -7.62 -4.37
CA TRP A 100 -8.10 -7.42 -3.83
C TRP A 100 -8.96 -6.59 -4.76
N ASP A 101 -10.25 -6.91 -4.79
CA ASP A 101 -11.31 -6.06 -5.32
C ASP A 101 -11.63 -5.01 -4.25
N VAL A 102 -11.63 -3.74 -4.66
CA VAL A 102 -11.78 -2.59 -3.77
C VAL A 102 -13.10 -2.58 -2.99
N ASN A 103 -14.12 -3.27 -3.50
CA ASN A 103 -15.42 -3.37 -2.85
C ASN A 103 -15.62 -4.72 -2.16
N ARG A 104 -15.13 -5.80 -2.78
CA ARG A 104 -15.46 -7.19 -2.41
C ARG A 104 -14.38 -7.93 -1.63
N GLY A 105 -13.18 -7.36 -1.50
CA GLY A 105 -12.07 -8.01 -0.78
C GLY A 105 -11.25 -8.95 -1.68
N PRO A 106 -10.61 -9.99 -1.12
CA PRO A 106 -9.69 -10.86 -1.87
C PRO A 106 -10.44 -11.60 -2.98
N ILE A 107 -9.80 -11.73 -4.15
CA ILE A 107 -10.44 -12.24 -5.38
C ILE A 107 -10.12 -13.72 -5.60
N SER A 108 -8.99 -14.17 -5.06
CA SER A 108 -8.53 -15.55 -5.09
C SER A 108 -7.62 -15.83 -3.89
N GLU A 109 -7.27 -17.10 -3.69
CA GLU A 109 -6.31 -17.54 -2.68
C GLU A 109 -4.90 -16.94 -2.89
N ASN A 110 -4.60 -16.49 -4.10
CA ASN A 110 -3.32 -15.86 -4.43
C ASN A 110 -3.31 -14.34 -4.13
N SER A 111 -4.41 -13.78 -3.62
CA SER A 111 -4.42 -12.36 -3.22
C SER A 111 -3.46 -12.15 -2.06
N ILE A 112 -2.76 -11.01 -2.01
CA ILE A 112 -1.88 -10.70 -0.89
C ILE A 112 -2.69 -10.69 0.42
N ASN A 113 -2.17 -11.34 1.45
CA ASN A 113 -2.76 -11.36 2.79
C ASN A 113 -1.82 -10.69 3.81
N PRO A 114 -1.90 -9.35 3.97
CA PRO A 114 -0.95 -8.62 4.80
C PRO A 114 -1.33 -8.62 6.28
N GLN A 115 -0.37 -8.31 7.15
CA GLN A 115 -0.62 -8.12 8.58
C GLN A 115 -1.07 -6.69 8.89
N VAL A 116 -0.73 -5.75 8.01
CA VAL A 116 -1.06 -4.33 8.15
C VAL A 116 -1.59 -3.78 6.84
N ASN A 117 -2.66 -2.99 6.90
CA ASN A 117 -3.11 -2.18 5.77
C ASN A 117 -3.14 -0.69 6.16
N ILE A 118 -2.54 0.17 5.33
CA ILE A 118 -2.62 1.63 5.48
C ILE A 118 -3.58 2.17 4.43
N SER A 119 -4.84 2.41 4.79
CA SER A 119 -5.79 3.11 3.92
C SER A 119 -5.36 4.56 3.72
N LEU A 120 -5.36 5.06 2.47
CA LEU A 120 -5.09 6.46 2.19
C LEU A 120 -6.39 7.23 1.96
N SER A 121 -6.49 8.41 2.58
CA SER A 121 -7.64 9.31 2.56
C SER A 121 -8.86 8.72 3.28
N VAL A 122 -9.40 7.61 2.77
CA VAL A 122 -10.55 6.90 3.33
C VAL A 122 -10.33 5.37 3.29
N PRO A 123 -10.84 4.62 4.28
CA PRO A 123 -10.90 3.16 4.20
C PRO A 123 -11.78 2.70 3.03
N LYS A 124 -11.33 1.72 2.26
CA LYS A 124 -12.11 1.13 1.16
C LYS A 124 -13.05 0.04 1.71
N PRO A 125 -14.23 -0.21 1.09
CA PRO A 125 -15.16 -1.23 1.58
C PRO A 125 -14.56 -2.63 1.70
N SER A 126 -13.58 -2.96 0.86
CA SER A 126 -12.84 -4.24 0.90
C SER A 126 -12.22 -4.54 2.26
N ILE A 127 -11.92 -3.52 3.07
CA ILE A 127 -11.29 -3.71 4.37
C ILE A 127 -12.17 -4.43 5.39
N LYS A 128 -13.49 -4.54 5.14
CA LYS A 128 -14.40 -5.40 5.92
C LYS A 128 -13.96 -6.88 5.93
N HIS A 129 -13.20 -7.31 4.93
CA HIS A 129 -12.68 -8.67 4.80
C HIS A 129 -11.28 -8.83 5.41
N PHE A 130 -10.71 -7.76 5.96
CA PHE A 130 -9.35 -7.74 6.46
C PHE A 130 -9.29 -8.04 7.97
N ASN A 131 -8.42 -8.96 8.36
CA ASN A 131 -8.29 -9.46 9.73
C ASN A 131 -6.97 -9.05 10.41
N GLY A 132 -6.28 -8.04 9.88
CA GLY A 132 -5.03 -7.51 10.44
C GLY A 132 -5.21 -6.15 11.11
N ARG A 133 -4.10 -5.40 11.22
CA ARG A 133 -4.10 -4.05 11.81
C ARG A 133 -4.38 -2.99 10.75
N ASN A 134 -5.35 -2.12 11.00
CA ASN A 134 -5.75 -1.08 10.07
C ASN A 134 -5.23 0.27 10.50
N PHE A 135 -4.60 0.98 9.56
CA PHE A 135 -4.21 2.37 9.74
C PHE A 135 -4.85 3.25 8.68
N LEU A 136 -5.17 4.47 9.05
CA LEU A 136 -5.64 5.52 8.15
C LEU A 136 -4.56 6.60 8.06
N GLY A 137 -4.07 6.85 6.85
CA GLY A 137 -3.19 7.96 6.51
C GLY A 137 -3.85 8.91 5.50
N GLY A 138 -3.18 10.03 5.20
CA GLY A 138 -3.69 11.00 4.23
C GLY A 138 -4.67 12.01 4.84
N ARG A 139 -4.27 12.61 5.97
CA ARG A 139 -5.00 13.68 6.66
C ARG A 139 -4.95 15.01 5.88
N PHE A 140 -5.61 15.05 4.73
CA PHE A 140 -5.68 16.24 3.86
C PHE A 140 -7.05 16.41 3.19
N ILE A 141 -8.06 15.62 3.54
CA ILE A 141 -9.41 15.77 2.99
C ILE A 141 -10.04 17.06 3.56
N PRO A 142 -10.44 18.03 2.71
CA PRO A 142 -11.09 19.24 3.17
C PRO A 142 -12.45 18.94 3.81
N GLN A 143 -12.82 19.72 4.83
CA GLN A 143 -14.10 19.60 5.53
C GLN A 143 -15.31 19.64 4.57
N SER A 144 -15.26 20.46 3.52
CA SER A 144 -16.32 20.55 2.51
C SER A 144 -16.55 19.23 1.76
N ILE A 145 -15.50 18.45 1.51
CA ILE A 145 -15.60 17.13 0.84
C ILE A 145 -16.18 16.10 1.81
N ILE A 146 -15.82 16.17 3.09
CA ILE A 146 -16.38 15.31 4.13
C ILE A 146 -17.89 15.52 4.22
N GLU A 147 -18.34 16.78 4.22
CA GLU A 147 -19.77 17.14 4.27
C GLU A 147 -20.51 16.79 2.98
N GLU A 148 -19.93 17.08 1.81
CA GLU A 148 -20.56 16.82 0.50
C GLU A 148 -20.84 15.33 0.28
N PHE A 149 -19.91 14.46 0.68
CA PHE A 149 -20.01 13.00 0.49
C PHE A 149 -20.46 12.26 1.75
N ASN A 150 -20.85 12.97 2.81
CA ASN A 150 -21.23 12.40 4.11
C ASN A 150 -20.21 11.37 4.63
N LEU A 151 -18.92 11.69 4.54
CA LEU A 151 -17.85 10.77 4.91
C LEU A 151 -17.75 10.63 6.44
N CYS A 152 -17.97 9.42 6.94
CA CYS A 152 -17.76 9.07 8.35
C CYS A 152 -16.31 8.66 8.58
N LEU A 153 -15.42 9.65 8.77
CA LEU A 153 -13.99 9.40 8.99
C LEU A 153 -13.64 9.37 10.47
N PRO A 154 -12.80 8.43 10.92
CA PRO A 154 -12.31 8.42 12.29
C PRO A 154 -11.40 9.63 12.54
N GLN A 155 -11.45 10.18 13.75
CA GLN A 155 -10.71 11.40 14.09
C GLN A 155 -9.24 11.09 14.40
N TYR A 156 -8.33 11.77 13.70
CA TYR A 156 -6.91 11.72 14.00
C TYR A 156 -6.61 12.31 15.39
N PRO A 157 -5.77 11.65 16.21
CA PRO A 157 -5.37 12.19 17.49
C PRO A 157 -4.42 13.38 17.29
N ASN A 158 -4.71 14.51 17.93
CA ASN A 158 -3.86 15.70 17.94
C ASN A 158 -3.42 16.13 16.52
N GLU A 159 -2.10 16.21 16.29
CA GLU A 159 -1.45 16.57 15.03
C GLU A 159 -0.90 15.33 14.29
N GLU A 160 -1.31 14.12 14.67
CA GLU A 160 -0.85 12.90 14.02
C GLU A 160 -1.38 12.80 12.57
N PHE A 161 -0.55 12.23 11.69
CA PHE A 161 -0.88 12.00 10.28
C PHE A 161 -1.26 10.55 9.98
N ILE A 162 -1.25 9.70 11.02
CA ILE A 162 -1.63 8.30 10.96
C ILE A 162 -2.48 7.95 12.18
N LEU A 163 -3.50 7.12 11.98
CA LEU A 163 -4.39 6.63 13.04
C LEU A 163 -4.56 5.12 12.89
N GLU A 164 -4.35 4.35 13.95
CA GLU A 164 -4.80 2.95 13.99
C GLU A 164 -6.30 2.93 14.32
N PHE A 165 -7.09 2.15 13.57
CA PHE A 165 -8.54 2.08 13.75
C PHE A 165 -9.03 0.63 13.72
N SER A 166 -10.18 0.37 14.36
CA SER A 166 -10.92 -0.89 14.27
C SER A 166 -12.04 -0.78 13.24
N LEU A 167 -12.53 -1.90 12.72
CA LEU A 167 -13.64 -1.88 11.76
C LEU A 167 -14.92 -1.25 12.34
N ASP A 168 -15.07 -1.25 13.66
CA ASP A 168 -16.19 -0.62 14.36
C ASP A 168 -16.10 0.92 14.35
N ASP A 169 -14.90 1.49 14.11
CA ASP A 169 -14.68 2.94 14.04
C ASP A 169 -15.03 3.54 12.67
N VAL A 170 -15.37 2.69 11.68
CA VAL A 170 -15.61 3.11 10.29
C VAL A 170 -16.98 2.65 9.84
N ILE A 171 -17.79 3.61 9.39
CA ILE A 171 -19.08 3.33 8.77
C ILE A 171 -18.86 3.21 7.27
N PHE A 172 -19.20 2.04 6.74
CA PHE A 172 -19.15 1.75 5.31
C PHE A 172 -20.58 1.71 4.76
N GLU A 173 -21.14 2.89 4.51
CA GLU A 173 -22.41 3.07 3.79
C GLU A 173 -22.24 2.88 2.28
#